data_AF-A0A9E3TIB4-F1
#
_entry.id   AF-A0A9E3TIB4-F1
#
_cell.length_a   1.000
_cell.length_b   1.000
_cell.length_c   1.000
_cell.angle_alpha   90.00
_cell.angle_beta   90.00
_cell.angle_gamma   90.00
#
_symmetry.space_group_name_H-M   'P 1'
#
loop_
_entity.id
_entity.type
_entity.pdbx_description
1 polymer ?
#
loop_
_entity_poly.entity_id
_entity_poly.type
_entity_poly.pdbx_seq_one_letter_code
_entity_poly.pdbx_strand_id
1 'polypeptide(L)'
;MSWLNLGSLCGCVVLAFAAWTAGGFKRPVPWRTVRGSAVLLAVLGASVFWLPPTRALLLGVNDLVIAILDAGTAGTRFVFGPLSLSPGEVSPSGDRSIGFVFAAQVLPAVIFFSALMAGLYHLRVMQPVVRLFARLFHRTMGLSGAEALAGSANIFVGVESALVVRPYLEGMTRSELMNVITCGMATTASTTLAIYIMFLRNSFPLIAGHLISASVIAIPAAVLTSKLVFPEREVPATLGKVPPIDESGREANLMSALAAGAWDGLKLAAGIATLLIAILGFVAILDLALVKLTSPWAPALGGPVSIGRTLGWLFAPPAWLLGLERADLGSAARMLGERAVLTEVVAYQRLGALAASRAISPRSLVVLSYALCGFAHVASIGIFVGGTAALAPTRRGDLAAVGFKALVAATLATLMTGAIAGVFYHGQPSILGL
;
A
#
# COMPACT_ATOMS: atom_id res chain seq x y z
N MET A 1 -5.94 -23.93 -14.00
CA MET A 1 -5.68 -23.19 -12.74
C MET A 1 -5.12 -24.18 -11.73
N SER A 2 -4.07 -23.82 -10.98
CA SER A 2 -3.57 -24.69 -9.90
C SER A 2 -4.52 -24.66 -8.70
N TRP A 3 -4.38 -25.61 -7.77
CA TRP A 3 -5.11 -25.60 -6.49
C TRP A 3 -4.89 -24.31 -5.71
N LEU A 4 -3.70 -23.73 -5.79
CA LEU A 4 -3.38 -22.48 -5.11
C LEU A 4 -4.11 -21.27 -5.72
N ASN A 5 -4.32 -21.25 -7.05
CA ASN A 5 -5.11 -20.19 -7.70
C ASN A 5 -6.58 -20.25 -7.27
N LEU A 6 -7.14 -21.47 -7.16
CA LEU A 6 -8.48 -21.67 -6.61
C LEU A 6 -8.55 -21.27 -5.13
N GLY A 7 -7.50 -21.57 -4.36
CA GLY A 7 -7.33 -21.10 -2.99
C GLY A 7 -7.39 -19.57 -2.89
N SER A 8 -6.64 -18.85 -3.74
CA SER A 8 -6.69 -17.39 -3.80
C SER A 8 -8.07 -16.86 -4.21
N LEU A 9 -8.75 -17.53 -5.15
CA LEU A 9 -10.11 -17.14 -5.58
C LEU A 9 -11.12 -17.30 -4.45
N CYS A 10 -11.07 -18.42 -3.73
CA CYS A 10 -11.84 -18.65 -2.52
C CYS A 10 -11.51 -17.58 -1.47
N GLY A 11 -10.23 -17.24 -1.32
CA GLY A 11 -9.75 -16.14 -0.49
C GLY A 11 -10.45 -14.83 -0.79
N CYS A 12 -10.58 -14.44 -2.06
CA CYS A 12 -11.32 -13.23 -2.44
C CYS A 12 -12.78 -13.25 -1.94
N VAL A 13 -13.48 -14.38 -2.09
CA VAL A 13 -14.87 -14.53 -1.62
C VAL A 13 -14.96 -14.46 -0.10
N VAL A 14 -14.07 -15.16 0.61
CA VAL A 14 -14.03 -15.18 2.08
C VAL A 14 -13.68 -13.81 2.65
N LEU A 15 -12.74 -13.08 2.03
CA LEU A 15 -12.38 -11.73 2.46
C LEU A 15 -13.51 -10.72 2.23
N ALA A 16 -14.25 -10.84 1.12
CA ALA A 16 -15.45 -10.04 0.89
C ALA A 16 -16.55 -10.37 1.91
N PHE A 17 -16.75 -11.65 2.21
CA PHE A 17 -17.68 -12.08 3.25
C PHE A 17 -17.28 -11.54 4.63
N ALA A 18 -15.99 -11.61 4.99
CA ALA A 18 -15.46 -11.05 6.23
C ALA A 18 -15.70 -9.53 6.33
N ALA A 19 -15.55 -8.79 5.22
CA ALA A 19 -15.84 -7.36 5.16
C ALA A 19 -17.34 -7.09 5.43
N TRP A 20 -18.23 -7.87 4.82
CA TRP A 20 -19.67 -7.76 5.06
C TRP A 20 -20.03 -8.07 6.53
N THR A 21 -19.47 -9.13 7.11
CA THR A 21 -19.72 -9.48 8.52
C THR A 21 -19.16 -8.46 9.49
N ALA A 22 -18.03 -7.82 9.18
CA ALA A 22 -17.48 -6.73 10.00
C ALA A 22 -18.37 -5.47 9.99
N GLY A 23 -19.16 -5.27 8.93
CA GLY A 23 -20.24 -4.29 8.89
C GLY A 23 -21.49 -4.72 9.67
N GLY A 24 -21.78 -6.01 9.73
CA GLY A 24 -22.94 -6.58 10.42
C GLY A 24 -24.11 -6.88 9.47
N PHE A 25 -24.88 -7.93 9.82
CA PHE A 25 -25.79 -8.65 8.90
C PHE A 25 -27.03 -7.89 8.41
N LYS A 26 -27.47 -6.83 9.10
CA LYS A 26 -28.74 -6.14 8.81
C LYS A 26 -28.61 -4.99 7.79
N ARG A 27 -27.57 -4.98 6.95
CA ARG A 27 -27.25 -3.83 6.07
C ARG A 27 -27.53 -4.14 4.60
N PRO A 28 -27.97 -3.14 3.80
CA PRO A 28 -28.14 -3.33 2.37
C PRO A 28 -26.78 -3.55 1.70
N VAL A 29 -26.74 -4.48 0.74
CA VAL A 29 -25.55 -4.75 -0.06
C VAL A 29 -25.57 -3.87 -1.31
N PRO A 30 -24.55 -3.03 -1.56
CA PRO A 30 -24.50 -2.17 -2.75
C PRO A 30 -24.08 -2.99 -3.98
N TRP A 31 -25.01 -3.77 -4.56
CA TRP A 31 -24.73 -4.72 -5.64
C TRP A 31 -24.11 -4.12 -6.89
N ARG A 32 -24.37 -2.84 -7.18
CA ARG A 32 -23.69 -2.14 -8.27
C ARG A 32 -22.20 -2.01 -7.99
N THR A 33 -21.84 -1.56 -6.79
CA THR A 33 -20.45 -1.42 -6.35
C THR A 33 -19.76 -2.77 -6.23
N VAL A 34 -20.42 -3.76 -5.61
CA VAL A 34 -19.86 -5.11 -5.46
C VAL A 34 -19.53 -5.73 -6.83
N ARG A 35 -20.47 -5.71 -7.78
CA ARG A 35 -20.23 -6.24 -9.13
C ARG A 35 -19.19 -5.43 -9.88
N GLY A 36 -19.25 -4.09 -9.81
CA GLY A 36 -18.27 -3.21 -10.45
C GLY A 36 -16.85 -3.45 -9.95
N SER A 37 -16.67 -3.56 -8.63
CA SER A 37 -15.39 -3.87 -8.01
C SER A 37 -14.90 -5.27 -8.40
N ALA A 38 -15.76 -6.29 -8.33
CA ALA A 38 -15.38 -7.65 -8.71
C ALA A 38 -14.93 -7.74 -10.18
N VAL A 39 -15.65 -7.08 -11.09
CA VAL A 39 -15.27 -6.99 -12.51
C VAL A 39 -13.94 -6.27 -12.67
N LEU A 40 -13.74 -5.13 -12.02
CA LEU A 40 -12.46 -4.40 -12.09
C LEU A 40 -11.30 -5.22 -11.51
N LEU A 41 -11.49 -5.89 -10.38
CA LEU A 41 -10.46 -6.74 -9.78
C LEU A 41 -10.05 -7.87 -10.74
N ALA A 42 -11.03 -8.53 -11.36
CA ALA A 42 -10.77 -9.58 -12.34
C ALA A 42 -10.09 -9.04 -13.61
N VAL A 43 -10.59 -7.94 -14.17
CA VAL A 43 -10.04 -7.34 -15.40
C VAL A 43 -8.64 -6.79 -15.17
N LEU A 44 -8.41 -6.04 -14.08
CA LEU A 44 -7.10 -5.49 -13.77
C LEU A 44 -6.11 -6.61 -13.43
N GLY A 45 -6.50 -7.60 -12.62
CA GLY A 45 -5.66 -8.77 -12.37
C GLY A 45 -5.29 -9.52 -13.65
N ALA A 46 -6.26 -9.88 -14.49
CA ALA A 46 -5.99 -10.53 -15.78
C ALA A 46 -5.09 -9.66 -16.68
N SER A 47 -5.32 -8.34 -16.70
CA SER A 47 -4.52 -7.42 -17.51
C SER A 47 -3.05 -7.40 -17.09
N VAL A 48 -2.75 -7.46 -15.80
CA VAL A 48 -1.36 -7.42 -15.32
C VAL A 48 -0.62 -8.72 -15.62
N PHE A 49 -1.30 -9.86 -15.47
CA PHE A 49 -0.63 -11.17 -15.47
C PHE A 49 -0.74 -11.95 -16.79
N TRP A 50 -1.80 -11.77 -17.59
CA TRP A 50 -2.09 -12.62 -18.75
C TRP A 50 -1.90 -11.92 -20.10
N LEU A 51 -2.19 -10.62 -20.20
CA LEU A 51 -2.22 -9.93 -21.49
C LEU A 51 -0.80 -9.48 -21.92
N PRO A 52 -0.30 -9.88 -23.10
CA PRO A 52 1.03 -9.46 -23.56
C PRO A 52 1.20 -7.94 -23.75
N PRO A 53 0.24 -7.18 -24.32
CA PRO A 53 0.40 -5.74 -24.52
C PRO A 53 0.57 -4.95 -23.21
N THR A 54 -0.16 -5.34 -22.18
CA THR A 54 -0.10 -4.71 -20.85
C THR A 54 1.16 -5.12 -20.11
N ARG A 55 1.73 -6.31 -20.35
CA ARG A 55 3.07 -6.66 -19.86
C ARG A 55 4.14 -5.76 -20.50
N ALA A 56 4.06 -5.49 -21.81
CA ALA A 56 4.98 -4.56 -22.46
C ALA A 56 4.87 -3.14 -21.88
N LEU A 57 3.64 -2.67 -21.61
CA LEU A 57 3.41 -1.42 -20.91
C LEU A 57 4.02 -1.44 -19.48
N LEU A 58 3.81 -2.53 -18.74
CA LEU A 58 4.32 -2.71 -17.39
C LEU A 58 5.84 -2.67 -17.35
N LEU A 59 6.49 -3.30 -18.32
CA LEU A 59 7.96 -3.25 -18.51
C LEU A 59 8.42 -1.81 -18.74
N GLY A 60 7.79 -1.08 -19.67
CA GLY A 60 8.15 0.31 -19.92
C GLY A 60 7.96 1.22 -18.69
N VAL A 61 6.89 1.02 -17.92
CA VAL A 61 6.66 1.75 -16.67
C VAL A 61 7.71 1.36 -15.61
N ASN A 62 8.03 0.07 -15.50
CA ASN A 62 9.05 -0.43 -14.57
C ASN A 62 10.41 0.20 -14.85
N ASP A 63 10.86 0.15 -16.11
CA ASP A 63 12.15 0.66 -16.53
C ASP A 63 12.24 2.18 -16.34
N LEU A 64 11.15 2.91 -16.64
CA LEU A 64 11.07 4.34 -16.38
C LEU A 64 11.22 4.65 -14.89
N VAL A 65 10.52 3.93 -14.01
CA VAL A 65 10.55 4.16 -12.56
C VAL A 65 11.92 3.81 -11.98
N ILE A 66 12.55 2.71 -12.45
CA ILE A 66 13.90 2.34 -12.04
C ILE A 66 14.91 3.39 -12.51
N ALA A 67 14.83 3.85 -13.75
CA ALA A 67 15.72 4.91 -14.26
C ALA A 67 15.59 6.21 -13.46
N ILE A 68 14.36 6.58 -13.08
CA ILE A 68 14.09 7.74 -12.22
C ILE A 68 14.68 7.52 -10.82
N LEU A 69 14.51 6.34 -10.22
CA LEU A 69 15.10 5.99 -8.93
C LEU A 69 16.62 6.09 -8.96
N ASP A 70 17.24 5.52 -9.98
CA ASP A 70 18.69 5.52 -10.15
C ASP A 70 19.23 6.93 -10.37
N ALA A 71 18.52 7.78 -11.13
CA ALA A 71 18.86 9.20 -11.24
C ALA A 71 18.81 9.92 -9.88
N GLY A 72 17.82 9.61 -9.04
CA GLY A 72 17.71 10.13 -7.67
C GLY A 72 18.87 9.74 -6.76
N THR A 73 19.58 8.64 -7.05
CA THR A 73 20.75 8.23 -6.26
C THR A 73 21.92 9.21 -6.38
N ALA A 74 22.00 10.01 -7.46
CA ALA A 74 23.07 11.00 -7.64
C ALA A 74 23.10 12.04 -6.49
N GLY A 75 21.94 12.58 -6.12
CA GLY A 75 21.82 13.50 -4.99
C GLY A 75 22.14 12.83 -3.66
N THR A 76 21.73 11.57 -3.50
CA THR A 76 21.99 10.78 -2.29
C THR A 76 23.49 10.51 -2.10
N ARG A 77 24.19 10.13 -3.17
CA ARG A 77 25.64 9.92 -3.18
C ARG A 77 26.41 11.21 -2.89
N PHE A 78 25.95 12.34 -3.43
CA PHE A 78 26.55 13.64 -3.14
C PHE A 78 26.44 14.02 -1.65
N VAL A 79 25.27 13.83 -1.04
CA VAL A 79 25.02 14.23 0.36
C VAL A 79 25.65 13.27 1.37
N PHE A 80 25.55 11.96 1.14
CA PHE A 80 25.92 10.94 2.13
C PHE A 80 27.21 10.18 1.81
N GLY A 81 27.77 10.37 0.61
CA GLY A 81 29.02 9.72 0.21
C GLY A 81 28.98 8.20 0.36
N PRO A 82 30.01 7.57 0.95
CA PRO A 82 30.08 6.11 1.11
C PRO A 82 28.92 5.47 1.89
N LEU A 83 28.20 6.25 2.74
CA LEU A 83 27.04 5.73 3.49
C LEU A 83 25.87 5.35 2.58
N SER A 84 25.78 5.99 1.40
CA SER A 84 24.74 5.71 0.41
C SER A 84 24.99 4.46 -0.44
N LEU A 85 26.17 3.85 -0.34
CA LEU A 85 26.54 2.68 -1.14
C LEU A 85 25.82 1.43 -0.63
N SER A 86 25.16 0.72 -1.55
CA SER A 86 24.47 -0.54 -1.24
C SER A 86 25.48 -1.60 -0.77
N PRO A 87 25.09 -2.59 0.04
CA PRO A 87 25.99 -3.66 0.48
C PRO A 87 26.73 -4.31 -0.70
N GLY A 88 28.08 -4.31 -0.65
CA GLY A 88 28.94 -4.87 -1.71
C GLY A 88 29.26 -3.90 -2.86
N GLU A 89 28.70 -2.69 -2.87
CA GLU A 89 28.99 -1.66 -3.88
C GLU A 89 30.32 -0.95 -3.60
N VAL A 90 31.01 -0.56 -4.67
CA VAL A 90 32.25 0.23 -4.63
C VAL A 90 32.03 1.48 -5.47
N SER A 91 32.27 2.64 -4.87
CA SER A 91 32.21 3.94 -5.55
C SER A 91 33.30 4.06 -6.62
N PRO A 92 33.11 4.89 -7.67
CA PRO A 92 34.18 5.24 -8.62
C PRO A 92 35.46 5.78 -7.96
N SER A 93 35.34 6.38 -6.77
CA SER A 93 36.46 6.87 -5.95
C SER A 93 37.22 5.76 -5.19
N GLY A 94 36.76 4.50 -5.25
CA GLY A 94 37.34 3.36 -4.52
C GLY A 94 36.75 3.13 -3.13
N ASP A 95 35.82 3.98 -2.67
CA ASP A 95 35.13 3.80 -1.39
C ASP A 95 34.24 2.57 -1.40
N ARG A 96 34.28 1.79 -0.32
CA ARG A 96 33.48 0.56 -0.18
C ARG A 96 32.28 0.80 0.71
N SER A 97 31.18 0.12 0.40
CA SER A 97 30.01 0.08 1.29
C SER A 97 30.38 -0.44 2.68
N ILE A 98 29.88 0.23 3.71
CA ILE A 98 30.01 -0.19 5.11
C ILE A 98 28.87 -1.14 5.56
N GLY A 99 28.02 -1.57 4.63
CA GLY A 99 26.85 -2.39 4.89
C GLY A 99 25.54 -1.64 4.60
N PHE A 100 24.43 -2.16 5.14
CA PHE A 100 23.11 -1.60 4.89
C PHE A 100 22.78 -0.49 5.89
N VAL A 101 22.69 0.75 5.39
CA VAL A 101 22.35 1.94 6.19
C VAL A 101 21.01 2.49 5.73
N PHE A 102 19.92 2.03 6.36
CA PHE A 102 18.54 2.40 5.98
C PHE A 102 18.34 3.92 5.79
N ALA A 103 18.85 4.73 6.73
CA ALA A 103 18.67 6.18 6.70
C ALA A 103 19.39 6.89 5.55
N ALA A 104 20.52 6.36 5.07
CA ALA A 104 21.33 6.97 4.01
C ALA A 104 21.06 6.34 2.63
N GLN A 105 20.55 5.11 2.58
CA GLN A 105 20.35 4.37 1.34
C GLN A 105 18.89 4.40 0.87
N VAL A 106 17.93 4.41 1.81
CA VAL A 106 16.52 4.16 1.47
C VAL A 106 15.64 5.40 1.66
N LEU A 107 15.76 6.08 2.80
CA LEU A 107 14.95 7.27 3.10
C LEU A 107 15.14 8.45 2.12
N PRO A 108 16.33 8.72 1.54
CA PRO A 108 16.49 9.82 0.59
C PRO A 108 15.65 9.67 -0.69
N ALA A 109 15.30 8.44 -1.07
CA ALA A 109 14.43 8.19 -2.21
C ALA A 109 13.02 8.77 -2.00
N VAL A 110 12.54 8.82 -0.75
CA VAL A 110 11.28 9.47 -0.37
C VAL A 110 11.33 10.96 -0.68
N ILE A 111 12.41 11.64 -0.31
CA ILE A 111 12.62 13.07 -0.53
C ILE A 111 12.57 13.38 -2.02
N PHE A 112 13.31 12.60 -2.81
CA PHE A 112 13.36 12.76 -4.26
C PHE A 112 12.00 12.50 -4.92
N PHE A 113 11.30 11.41 -4.57
CA PHE A 113 9.99 11.11 -5.15
C PHE A 113 8.92 12.13 -4.74
N SER A 114 8.95 12.64 -3.51
CA SER A 114 8.02 13.71 -3.09
C SER A 114 8.24 14.99 -3.90
N ALA A 115 9.49 15.39 -4.13
CA ALA A 115 9.83 16.52 -4.99
C ALA A 115 9.34 16.29 -6.43
N LEU A 116 9.64 15.11 -7.01
CA LEU A 116 9.21 14.75 -8.36
C LEU A 116 7.68 14.80 -8.51
N MET A 117 6.96 14.19 -7.58
CA MET A 117 5.50 14.17 -7.61
C MET A 117 4.92 15.58 -7.50
N ALA A 118 5.45 16.43 -6.60
CA ALA A 118 5.03 17.83 -6.50
C ALA A 118 5.25 18.59 -7.82
N GLY A 119 6.40 18.36 -8.48
CA GLY A 119 6.68 18.90 -9.81
C GLY A 119 5.68 18.43 -10.87
N LEU A 120 5.37 17.12 -10.93
CA LEU A 120 4.43 16.56 -11.90
C LEU A 120 2.99 17.07 -11.70
N TYR A 121 2.57 17.28 -10.45
CA TYR A 121 1.29 17.92 -10.14
C TYR A 121 1.28 19.40 -10.54
N HIS A 122 2.37 20.14 -10.28
CA HIS A 122 2.49 21.53 -10.71
C HIS A 122 2.44 21.66 -12.25
N LEU A 123 3.09 20.74 -12.98
CA LEU A 123 3.11 20.68 -14.45
C LEU A 123 1.81 20.16 -15.08
N ARG A 124 0.84 19.75 -14.25
CA ARG A 124 -0.44 19.18 -14.67
C ARG A 124 -0.37 17.80 -15.37
N VAL A 125 0.70 17.05 -15.16
CA VAL A 125 0.89 15.72 -15.77
C VAL A 125 0.01 14.66 -15.10
N MET A 126 -0.21 14.77 -13.79
CA MET A 126 -0.94 13.77 -13.00
C MET A 126 -2.47 13.88 -13.16
N GLN A 127 -2.99 15.08 -13.35
CA GLN A 127 -4.41 15.42 -13.41
C GLN A 127 -5.18 14.64 -14.48
N PRO A 128 -4.71 14.49 -15.74
CA PRO A 128 -5.42 13.68 -16.73
C PRO A 128 -5.45 12.20 -16.34
N VAL A 129 -4.36 11.67 -15.77
CA VAL A 129 -4.27 10.27 -15.32
C VAL A 129 -5.22 10.02 -14.16
N VAL A 130 -5.22 10.88 -13.14
CA VAL A 130 -6.15 10.80 -12.01
C VAL A 130 -7.60 10.91 -12.47
N ARG A 131 -7.91 11.82 -13.42
CA ARG A 131 -9.27 11.94 -13.99
C ARG A 131 -9.69 10.73 -14.82
N LEU A 132 -8.76 10.03 -15.46
CA LEU A 132 -9.05 8.79 -16.19
C LEU A 132 -9.54 7.72 -15.22
N PHE A 133 -8.77 7.45 -14.17
CA PHE A 133 -9.14 6.48 -13.13
C PHE A 133 -10.41 6.90 -12.40
N ALA A 134 -10.58 8.20 -12.10
CA ALA A 134 -11.77 8.68 -11.41
C ALA A 134 -13.04 8.41 -12.22
N ARG A 135 -13.00 8.65 -13.54
CA ARG A 135 -14.11 8.33 -14.45
C ARG A 135 -14.36 6.83 -14.57
N LEU A 136 -13.29 6.02 -14.64
CA LEU A 136 -13.38 4.57 -14.68
C LEU A 136 -14.09 4.04 -13.44
N PHE A 137 -13.61 4.41 -12.25
CA PHE A 137 -14.13 3.96 -10.97
C PHE A 137 -15.54 4.48 -10.69
N HIS A 138 -15.79 5.76 -10.99
CA HIS A 138 -17.12 6.35 -10.87
C HIS A 138 -18.17 5.58 -11.69
N ARG A 139 -17.88 5.31 -12.98
CA ARG A 139 -18.85 4.65 -13.87
C ARG A 139 -19.11 3.20 -13.51
N THR A 140 -18.04 2.45 -13.24
CA THR A 140 -18.09 1.00 -13.03
C THR A 140 -18.64 0.64 -11.65
N MET A 141 -18.17 1.30 -10.59
CA MET A 141 -18.52 0.99 -9.21
C MET A 141 -19.69 1.82 -8.67
N GLY A 142 -20.15 2.84 -9.41
CA GLY A 142 -21.27 3.69 -9.00
C GLY A 142 -20.95 4.59 -7.81
N LEU A 143 -19.67 4.98 -7.66
CA LEU A 143 -19.19 5.86 -6.60
C LEU A 143 -19.66 7.30 -6.80
N SER A 144 -19.64 8.10 -5.74
CA SER A 144 -19.70 9.55 -5.87
C SER A 144 -18.47 10.08 -6.63
N GLY A 145 -18.59 11.26 -7.23
CA GLY A 145 -17.48 11.85 -7.96
C GLY A 145 -16.27 12.15 -7.08
N ALA A 146 -16.50 12.69 -5.88
CA ALA A 146 -15.44 13.06 -4.96
C ALA A 146 -14.73 11.82 -4.40
N GLU A 147 -15.45 10.78 -3.98
CA GLU A 147 -14.79 9.59 -3.45
C GLU A 147 -14.01 8.83 -4.56
N ALA A 148 -14.51 8.82 -5.80
CA ALA A 148 -13.79 8.26 -6.94
C ALA A 148 -12.52 9.05 -7.26
N LEU A 149 -12.57 10.38 -7.16
CA LEU A 149 -11.42 11.25 -7.39
C LEU A 149 -10.35 11.08 -6.32
N ALA A 150 -10.74 11.07 -5.04
CA ALA A 150 -9.84 10.81 -3.92
C ALA A 150 -9.19 9.42 -4.01
N GLY A 151 -9.98 8.37 -4.29
CA GLY A 151 -9.47 7.02 -4.52
C GLY A 151 -8.48 6.98 -5.70
N SER A 152 -8.76 7.69 -6.78
CA SER A 152 -7.86 7.71 -7.94
C SER A 152 -6.55 8.46 -7.68
N ALA A 153 -6.60 9.54 -6.90
CA ALA A 153 -5.41 10.25 -6.46
C ALA A 153 -4.53 9.38 -5.55
N ASN A 154 -5.14 8.57 -4.67
CA ASN A 154 -4.47 7.63 -3.76
C ASN A 154 -3.60 6.56 -4.45
N ILE A 155 -3.73 6.38 -5.77
CA ILE A 155 -2.83 5.51 -6.55
C ILE A 155 -1.40 6.08 -6.55
N PHE A 156 -1.27 7.41 -6.52
CA PHE A 156 0.00 8.11 -6.74
C PHE A 156 0.46 8.94 -5.54
N VAL A 157 -0.48 9.45 -4.74
CA VAL A 157 -0.19 10.24 -3.53
C VAL A 157 -0.77 9.54 -2.32
N GLY A 158 -0.31 9.92 -1.11
CA GLY A 158 -0.77 9.32 0.14
C GLY A 158 -1.94 10.10 0.72
N VAL A 159 -1.77 10.57 1.96
CA VAL A 159 -2.77 11.37 2.68
C VAL A 159 -3.18 12.65 1.94
N GLU A 160 -2.32 13.14 1.04
CA GLU A 160 -2.55 14.30 0.20
C GLU A 160 -3.69 14.10 -0.79
N SER A 161 -4.11 12.85 -1.06
CA SER A 161 -5.29 12.57 -1.89
C SER A 161 -6.57 13.24 -1.38
N ALA A 162 -6.67 13.49 -0.07
CA ALA A 162 -7.79 14.20 0.53
C ALA A 162 -7.80 15.69 0.15
N LEU A 163 -6.65 16.30 -0.17
CA LEU A 163 -6.58 17.69 -0.64
C LEU A 163 -7.27 17.88 -1.98
N VAL A 164 -7.15 16.88 -2.88
CA VAL A 164 -7.76 16.88 -4.22
C VAL A 164 -9.28 17.06 -4.16
N VAL A 165 -9.88 16.67 -3.03
CA VAL A 165 -11.33 16.73 -2.78
C VAL A 165 -11.70 17.60 -1.59
N ARG A 166 -10.77 18.44 -1.11
CA ARG A 166 -10.95 19.28 0.09
C ARG A 166 -12.28 20.04 0.11
N PRO A 167 -12.74 20.69 -0.98
CA PRO A 167 -14.00 21.44 -0.98
C PRO A 167 -15.25 20.58 -0.72
N TYR A 168 -15.14 19.27 -0.89
CA TYR A 168 -16.26 18.32 -0.76
C TYR A 168 -16.25 17.58 0.58
N LEU A 169 -15.12 17.55 1.30
CA LEU A 169 -14.97 16.76 2.53
C LEU A 169 -16.02 17.12 3.60
N GLU A 170 -16.36 18.40 3.75
CA GLU A 170 -17.36 18.83 4.73
C GLU A 170 -18.76 18.33 4.41
N GLY A 171 -19.09 18.15 3.12
CA GLY A 171 -20.39 17.67 2.65
C GLY A 171 -20.48 16.16 2.39
N MET A 172 -19.38 15.41 2.59
CA MET A 172 -19.36 13.97 2.34
C MET A 172 -20.19 13.18 3.36
N THR A 173 -20.83 12.09 2.92
CA THR A 173 -21.47 11.15 3.83
C THR A 173 -20.41 10.41 4.67
N ARG A 174 -20.82 9.74 5.76
CA ARG A 174 -19.90 8.89 6.53
C ARG A 174 -19.34 7.72 5.72
N SER A 175 -20.09 7.21 4.73
CA SER A 175 -19.61 6.14 3.85
C SER A 175 -18.58 6.66 2.84
N GLU A 176 -18.77 7.87 2.30
CA GLU A 176 -17.75 8.53 1.47
C GLU A 176 -16.47 8.78 2.27
N LEU A 177 -16.57 9.36 3.47
CA LEU A 177 -15.41 9.61 4.33
C LEU A 177 -14.68 8.32 4.68
N MET A 178 -15.41 7.26 5.06
CA MET A 178 -14.83 5.95 5.34
C MET A 178 -14.12 5.39 4.10
N ASN A 179 -14.70 5.53 2.91
CA ASN A 179 -14.08 5.06 1.67
C ASN A 179 -12.78 5.84 1.36
N VAL A 180 -12.75 7.16 1.53
CA VAL A 180 -11.56 8.00 1.32
C VAL A 180 -10.39 7.52 2.19
N ILE A 181 -10.62 7.36 3.50
CA ILE A 181 -9.55 6.90 4.40
C ILE A 181 -9.21 5.41 4.21
N THR A 182 -10.17 4.57 3.80
CA THR A 182 -9.90 3.16 3.47
C THR A 182 -9.01 3.05 2.25
N CYS A 183 -9.29 3.81 1.17
CA CYS A 183 -8.44 3.86 -0.02
C CYS A 183 -7.02 4.31 0.35
N GLY A 184 -6.89 5.36 1.16
CA GLY A 184 -5.57 5.84 1.59
C GLY A 184 -4.77 4.80 2.37
N MET A 185 -5.42 4.07 3.30
CA MET A 185 -4.77 3.00 4.05
C MET A 185 -4.52 1.73 3.22
N ALA A 186 -5.31 1.48 2.18
CA ALA A 186 -5.20 0.29 1.35
C ALA A 186 -4.18 0.43 0.22
N THR A 187 -3.75 1.65 -0.09
CA THR A 187 -2.73 1.93 -1.12
C THR A 187 -1.42 2.37 -0.50
N THR A 188 -0.40 2.45 -1.34
CA THR A 188 0.90 3.00 -1.02
C THR A 188 1.10 4.27 -1.84
N ALA A 189 1.65 5.31 -1.21
CA ALA A 189 2.05 6.52 -1.91
C ALA A 189 3.27 6.27 -2.81
N SER A 190 3.36 6.91 -3.98
CA SER A 190 4.54 6.81 -4.83
C SER A 190 5.84 7.19 -4.12
N THR A 191 5.74 8.04 -3.09
CA THR A 191 6.86 8.51 -2.27
C THR A 191 7.49 7.40 -1.43
N THR A 192 6.72 6.44 -0.93
CA THR A 192 7.23 5.28 -0.18
C THR A 192 7.45 4.06 -1.05
N LEU A 193 6.87 4.02 -2.26
CA LEU A 193 7.06 2.93 -3.24
C LEU A 193 8.54 2.67 -3.53
N ALA A 194 9.33 3.74 -3.61
CA ALA A 194 10.77 3.71 -3.80
C ALA A 194 11.49 2.79 -2.80
N ILE A 195 11.09 2.85 -1.53
CA ILE A 195 11.66 2.03 -0.44
C ILE A 195 11.49 0.54 -0.77
N TYR A 196 10.28 0.15 -1.18
CA TYR A 196 9.95 -1.26 -1.39
C TYR A 196 10.60 -1.79 -2.67
N ILE A 197 10.70 -0.95 -3.70
CA ILE A 197 11.44 -1.27 -4.93
C ILE A 197 12.90 -1.55 -4.58
N MET A 198 13.54 -0.71 -3.76
CA MET A 198 14.93 -0.92 -3.36
C MET A 198 15.16 -2.23 -2.60
N PHE A 199 14.20 -2.67 -1.78
CA PHE A 199 14.30 -3.95 -1.08
C PHE A 199 14.18 -5.18 -1.98
N LEU A 200 13.49 -5.06 -3.12
CA LEU A 200 13.08 -6.21 -3.91
C LEU A 200 13.67 -6.27 -5.31
N ARG A 201 14.12 -5.15 -5.90
CA ARG A 201 14.54 -5.08 -7.32
C ARG A 201 15.60 -6.09 -7.73
N ASN A 202 16.48 -6.48 -6.81
CA ASN A 202 17.54 -7.45 -7.09
C ASN A 202 17.01 -8.89 -7.21
N SER A 203 15.89 -9.21 -6.55
CA SER A 203 15.26 -10.55 -6.58
C SER A 203 13.98 -10.60 -7.40
N PHE A 204 13.39 -9.44 -7.65
CA PHE A 204 12.17 -9.24 -8.43
C PHE A 204 12.35 -8.01 -9.34
N PRO A 205 13.03 -8.16 -10.49
CA PRO A 205 13.32 -7.05 -11.42
C PRO A 205 12.11 -6.19 -11.84
N LEU A 206 10.92 -6.79 -11.98
CA LEU A 206 9.70 -6.06 -12.37
C LEU A 206 8.89 -5.47 -11.21
N ILE A 207 9.47 -5.42 -10.00
CA ILE A 207 8.74 -5.02 -8.81
C ILE A 207 8.12 -3.62 -8.91
N ALA A 208 8.76 -2.67 -9.59
CA ALA A 208 8.23 -1.31 -9.69
C ALA A 208 6.90 -1.28 -10.46
N GLY A 209 6.84 -1.97 -11.60
CA GLY A 209 5.59 -2.15 -12.34
C GLY A 209 4.53 -2.88 -11.51
N HIS A 210 4.92 -3.94 -10.81
CA HIS A 210 4.00 -4.72 -9.99
C HIS A 210 3.41 -3.92 -8.82
N LEU A 211 4.20 -3.08 -8.13
CA LEU A 211 3.68 -2.27 -7.03
C LEU A 211 2.77 -1.14 -7.52
N ILE A 212 3.05 -0.53 -8.68
CA ILE A 212 2.11 0.42 -9.31
C ILE A 212 0.80 -0.27 -9.65
N SER A 213 0.89 -1.47 -10.23
CA SER A 213 -0.30 -2.29 -10.52
C SER A 213 -1.07 -2.66 -9.26
N ALA A 214 -0.37 -2.97 -8.16
CA ALA A 214 -0.98 -3.24 -6.86
C ALA A 214 -1.75 -2.03 -6.34
N SER A 215 -1.19 -0.81 -6.44
CA SER A 215 -1.90 0.43 -6.08
C SER A 215 -3.18 0.66 -6.91
N VAL A 216 -3.16 0.35 -8.21
CA VAL A 216 -4.36 0.46 -9.06
C VAL A 216 -5.42 -0.58 -8.68
N ILE A 217 -5.02 -1.83 -8.42
CA ILE A 217 -5.92 -2.94 -8.01
C ILE A 217 -6.47 -2.70 -6.60
N ALA A 218 -5.70 -2.05 -5.73
CA ALA A 218 -6.10 -1.75 -4.36
C ALA A 218 -7.32 -0.82 -4.28
N ILE A 219 -7.56 0.07 -5.26
CA ILE A 219 -8.74 0.94 -5.25
C ILE A 219 -10.07 0.17 -5.32
N PRO A 220 -10.34 -0.68 -6.33
CA PRO A 220 -11.56 -1.46 -6.35
C PRO A 220 -11.67 -2.44 -5.17
N ALA A 221 -10.54 -2.95 -4.65
CA ALA A 221 -10.53 -3.77 -3.43
C ALA A 221 -10.96 -2.96 -2.19
N ALA A 222 -10.42 -1.75 -2.01
CA ALA A 222 -10.73 -0.84 -0.93
C ALA A 222 -12.19 -0.38 -0.98
N VAL A 223 -12.69 -0.08 -2.19
CA VAL A 223 -14.09 0.27 -2.42
C VAL A 223 -15.01 -0.90 -2.08
N LEU A 224 -14.65 -2.12 -2.51
CA LEU A 224 -15.44 -3.31 -2.21
C LEU A 224 -15.55 -3.51 -0.70
N THR A 225 -14.42 -3.53 0.00
CA THR A 225 -14.41 -3.81 1.45
C THR A 225 -15.01 -2.65 2.24
N SER A 226 -14.74 -1.39 1.88
CA SER A 226 -15.29 -0.22 2.58
C SER A 226 -16.80 -0.16 2.47
N LYS A 227 -17.37 -0.41 1.29
CA LYS A 227 -18.82 -0.36 1.05
C LYS A 227 -19.55 -1.60 1.55
N LEU A 228 -18.87 -2.74 1.72
CA LEU A 228 -19.42 -3.89 2.45
C LEU A 228 -19.41 -3.66 3.96
N VAL A 229 -18.34 -3.08 4.51
CA VAL A 229 -18.25 -2.77 5.94
C VAL A 229 -19.19 -1.62 6.31
N PHE A 230 -19.32 -0.59 5.49
CA PHE A 230 -20.13 0.60 5.77
C PHE A 230 -20.78 1.14 4.49
N PRO A 231 -21.91 0.54 4.06
CA PRO A 231 -22.59 0.92 2.81
C PRO A 231 -23.17 2.33 2.89
N GLU A 232 -23.32 2.94 1.72
CA GLU A 232 -23.94 4.25 1.56
C GLU A 232 -25.43 4.19 1.95
N ARG A 233 -25.89 5.18 2.72
CA ARG A 233 -27.29 5.31 3.17
C ARG A 233 -27.87 6.68 2.88
N GLU A 234 -27.02 7.65 2.59
CA GLU A 234 -27.38 9.02 2.30
C GLU A 234 -27.16 9.28 0.80
N VAL A 235 -27.52 10.47 0.32
CA VAL A 235 -27.33 10.86 -1.07
C VAL A 235 -26.06 11.72 -1.16
N PRO A 236 -24.98 11.25 -1.81
CA PRO A 236 -23.76 12.03 -1.98
C PRO A 236 -23.97 13.33 -2.76
N ALA A 237 -23.35 14.42 -2.32
CA ALA A 237 -23.45 15.72 -2.98
C ALA A 237 -22.86 15.74 -4.41
N THR A 238 -21.89 14.86 -4.68
CA THR A 238 -21.23 14.73 -5.99
C THR A 238 -21.70 13.51 -6.77
N LEU A 239 -22.88 12.98 -6.47
CA LEU A 239 -23.44 11.86 -7.21
C LEU A 239 -23.64 12.24 -8.69
N GLY A 240 -23.21 11.37 -9.61
CA GLY A 240 -23.43 11.50 -11.05
C GLY A 240 -22.41 12.33 -11.84
N LYS A 241 -21.47 13.04 -11.20
CA LYS A 241 -20.37 13.72 -11.92
C LYS A 241 -19.07 13.71 -11.12
N VAL A 242 -17.94 13.50 -11.80
CA VAL A 242 -16.61 13.69 -11.20
C VAL A 242 -16.33 15.19 -11.13
N PRO A 243 -16.14 15.78 -9.94
CA PRO A 243 -15.84 17.20 -9.80
C PRO A 243 -14.47 17.56 -10.42
N PRO A 244 -14.22 18.85 -10.71
CA PRO A 244 -12.87 19.30 -11.01
C PRO A 244 -11.95 19.06 -9.80
N ILE A 245 -10.68 18.79 -10.09
CA ILE A 245 -9.63 18.72 -9.06
C ILE A 245 -9.46 20.10 -8.46
N ASP A 246 -9.40 20.18 -7.13
CA ASP A 246 -9.02 21.41 -6.45
C ASP A 246 -7.54 21.72 -6.72
N GLU A 247 -7.26 22.89 -7.28
CA GLU A 247 -5.90 23.40 -7.55
C GLU A 247 -5.53 24.56 -6.60
N SER A 248 -6.35 24.83 -5.58
CA SER A 248 -6.05 25.84 -4.56
C SER A 248 -4.84 25.41 -3.72
N GLY A 249 -3.81 26.26 -3.67
CA GLY A 249 -2.53 25.93 -3.04
C GLY A 249 -1.41 25.56 -4.02
N ARG A 250 -1.58 25.81 -5.32
CA ARG A 250 -0.50 25.66 -6.29
C ARG A 250 0.66 26.63 -6.00
N GLU A 251 1.85 26.07 -5.99
CA GLU A 251 3.11 26.79 -5.92
C GLU A 251 3.32 27.77 -7.08
N ALA A 252 4.06 28.87 -6.84
CA ALA A 252 4.20 29.96 -7.81
C ALA A 252 4.94 29.54 -9.09
N ASN A 253 5.92 28.63 -8.97
CA ASN A 253 6.68 28.12 -10.11
C ASN A 253 7.13 26.67 -9.87
N LEU A 254 7.71 26.05 -10.90
CA LEU A 254 8.15 24.66 -10.82
C LEU A 254 9.23 24.45 -9.74
N MET A 255 10.17 25.39 -9.60
CA MET A 255 11.25 25.24 -8.62
C MET A 255 10.70 25.30 -7.19
N SER A 256 9.73 26.19 -6.92
CA SER A 256 9.08 26.25 -5.61
C SER A 256 8.26 24.99 -5.33
N ALA A 257 7.62 24.41 -6.34
CA ALA A 257 6.95 23.10 -6.24
C ALA A 257 7.91 21.95 -5.90
N LEU A 258 9.06 21.88 -6.58
CA LEU A 258 10.08 20.87 -6.29
C LEU A 258 10.65 21.04 -4.87
N ALA A 259 10.94 22.27 -4.46
CA ALA A 259 11.47 22.57 -3.13
C ALA A 259 10.47 22.26 -2.01
N ALA A 260 9.20 22.64 -2.18
CA ALA A 260 8.13 22.31 -1.24
C ALA A 260 7.95 20.79 -1.12
N GLY A 261 7.89 20.09 -2.26
CA GLY A 261 7.81 18.62 -2.29
C GLY A 261 9.01 17.93 -1.63
N ALA A 262 10.23 18.46 -1.80
CA ALA A 262 11.41 17.94 -1.11
C ALA A 262 11.31 18.11 0.41
N TRP A 263 10.85 19.26 0.90
CA TRP A 263 10.64 19.49 2.33
C TRP A 263 9.58 18.58 2.93
N ASP A 264 8.48 18.35 2.21
CA ASP A 264 7.44 17.43 2.65
C ASP A 264 7.93 15.97 2.62
N GLY A 265 8.73 15.60 1.62
CA GLY A 265 9.43 14.33 1.59
C GLY A 265 10.42 14.14 2.74
N LEU A 266 11.14 15.18 3.15
CA LEU A 266 12.03 15.14 4.32
C LEU A 266 11.25 14.93 5.62
N LYS A 267 10.13 15.64 5.80
CA LYS A 267 9.24 15.42 6.96
C LYS A 267 8.70 13.99 6.96
N LEU A 268 8.29 13.46 5.80
CA LEU A 268 7.83 12.08 5.66
C LEU A 268 8.94 11.09 6.04
N ALA A 269 10.14 11.26 5.49
CA ALA A 269 11.30 10.41 5.78
C ALA A 269 11.67 10.43 7.27
N ALA A 270 11.71 11.61 7.89
CA ALA A 270 11.95 11.76 9.32
C ALA A 270 10.83 11.13 10.16
N GLY A 271 9.58 11.25 9.72
CA GLY A 271 8.42 10.59 10.34
C GLY A 271 8.53 9.08 10.29
N ILE A 272 8.91 8.49 9.14
CA ILE A 272 9.15 7.05 8.98
C ILE A 272 10.26 6.59 9.92
N ALA A 273 11.41 7.27 9.92
CA ALA A 273 12.52 6.93 10.81
C ALA A 273 12.11 6.97 12.29
N THR A 274 11.45 8.06 12.69
CA THR A 274 10.99 8.27 14.08
C THR A 274 9.99 7.18 14.50
N LEU A 275 9.00 6.89 13.64
CA LEU A 275 8.01 5.85 13.89
C LEU A 275 8.67 4.47 14.04
N LEU A 276 9.60 4.12 13.15
CA LEU A 276 10.30 2.83 13.19
C LEU A 276 11.15 2.68 14.45
N ILE A 277 11.91 3.71 14.83
CA ILE A 277 12.72 3.69 16.06
C ILE A 277 11.83 3.46 17.28
N ALA A 278 10.74 4.23 17.40
CA ALA A 278 9.84 4.13 18.54
C ALA A 278 9.14 2.77 18.59
N ILE A 279 8.52 2.35 17.48
CA ILE A 279 7.66 1.16 17.48
C ILE A 279 8.46 -0.13 17.61
N LEU A 280 9.64 -0.22 16.99
CA LEU A 280 10.53 -1.37 17.17
C LEU A 280 11.04 -1.46 18.61
N GLY A 281 11.35 -0.31 19.23
CA GLY A 281 11.72 -0.25 20.65
C GLY A 281 10.58 -0.73 21.57
N PHE A 282 9.36 -0.26 21.35
CA PHE A 282 8.20 -0.70 22.13
C PHE A 282 7.89 -2.19 21.93
N VAL A 283 7.96 -2.69 20.69
CA VAL A 283 7.75 -4.11 20.42
C VAL A 283 8.82 -4.96 21.09
N ALA A 284 10.09 -4.53 21.10
CA ALA A 284 11.14 -5.24 21.82
C ALA A 284 10.87 -5.32 23.33
N ILE A 285 10.39 -4.24 23.96
CA ILE A 285 10.00 -4.24 25.39
C ILE A 285 8.86 -5.23 25.64
N LEU A 286 7.84 -5.21 24.79
CA LEU A 286 6.70 -6.11 24.90
C LEU A 286 7.09 -7.58 24.65
N ASP A 287 8.01 -7.83 23.72
CA ASP A 287 8.57 -9.16 23.48
C ASP A 287 9.30 -9.69 24.71
N LEU A 288 10.12 -8.87 25.37
CA LEU A 288 10.78 -9.26 26.62
C LEU A 288 9.77 -9.62 27.71
N ALA A 289 8.70 -8.82 27.85
CA ALA A 289 7.63 -9.09 28.80
C ALA A 289 6.87 -10.38 28.47
N LEU A 290 6.49 -10.59 27.21
CA LEU A 290 5.78 -11.77 26.74
C LEU A 290 6.60 -13.04 26.90
N VAL A 291 7.88 -13.02 26.53
CA VAL A 291 8.78 -14.16 26.69
C VAL A 291 8.91 -14.53 28.17
N LYS A 292 9.08 -13.53 29.05
CA LYS A 292 9.16 -13.77 30.51
C LYS A 292 7.87 -14.36 31.07
N LEU A 293 6.72 -13.81 30.67
CA LEU A 293 5.40 -14.25 31.13
C LEU A 293 5.06 -15.66 30.63
N THR A 294 5.47 -15.99 29.40
CA THR A 294 5.10 -17.25 28.73
C THR A 294 6.16 -18.34 28.87
N SER A 295 7.31 -18.04 29.49
CA SER A 295 8.42 -18.98 29.72
C SER A 295 7.97 -20.34 30.28
N PRO A 296 7.05 -20.43 31.26
CA PRO A 296 6.59 -21.73 31.78
C PRO A 296 5.86 -22.58 30.74
N TRP A 297 5.18 -21.95 29.78
CA TRP A 297 4.43 -22.63 28.71
C TRP A 297 5.20 -22.72 27.40
N ALA A 298 6.43 -22.19 27.33
CA ALA A 298 7.23 -22.17 26.11
C ALA A 298 7.44 -23.57 25.51
N PRO A 299 7.69 -24.65 26.29
CA PRO A 299 7.80 -26.01 25.71
C PRO A 299 6.50 -26.47 25.04
N ALA A 300 5.35 -26.21 25.67
CA ALA A 300 4.04 -26.57 25.13
C ALA A 300 3.66 -25.76 23.87
N LEU A 301 4.13 -24.51 23.79
CA LEU A 301 3.87 -23.61 22.67
C LEU A 301 4.91 -23.73 21.53
N GLY A 302 5.91 -24.60 21.68
CA GLY A 302 6.97 -24.82 20.70
C GLY A 302 8.01 -23.67 20.65
N GLY A 303 8.32 -23.06 21.79
CA GLY A 303 9.36 -22.03 21.95
C GLY A 303 8.85 -20.70 22.52
N PRO A 304 9.72 -19.68 22.61
CA PRO A 304 9.36 -18.38 23.17
C PRO A 304 8.24 -17.70 22.36
N VAL A 305 7.38 -16.97 23.07
CA VAL A 305 6.27 -16.20 22.48
C VAL A 305 6.67 -14.73 22.37
N SER A 306 6.63 -14.21 21.15
CA SER A 306 6.81 -12.79 20.83
C SER A 306 5.58 -12.23 20.14
N ILE A 307 5.46 -10.90 20.05
CA ILE A 307 4.45 -10.19 19.26
C ILE A 307 4.43 -10.70 17.82
N GLY A 308 5.61 -10.83 17.19
CA GLY A 308 5.68 -11.36 15.82
C GLY A 308 5.08 -12.76 15.69
N ARG A 309 5.25 -13.62 16.71
CA ARG A 309 4.69 -14.96 16.74
C ARG A 309 3.19 -14.97 17.01
N THR A 310 2.71 -14.17 17.95
CA THR A 310 1.27 -14.07 18.27
C THR A 310 0.49 -13.48 17.10
N LEU A 311 1.01 -12.43 16.48
CA LEU A 311 0.43 -11.86 15.26
C LEU A 311 0.53 -12.84 14.09
N GLY A 312 1.61 -13.63 14.01
CA GLY A 312 1.71 -14.73 13.06
C GLY A 312 0.58 -15.76 13.19
N TRP A 313 0.19 -16.12 14.42
CA TRP A 313 -0.96 -17.00 14.64
C TRP A 313 -2.28 -16.33 14.25
N LEU A 314 -2.45 -15.05 14.59
CA LEU A 314 -3.64 -14.28 14.24
C LEU A 314 -3.82 -14.12 12.72
N PHE A 315 -2.72 -13.92 11.99
CA PHE A 315 -2.72 -13.73 10.54
C PHE A 315 -2.49 -15.04 9.75
N ALA A 316 -2.42 -16.20 10.41
CA ALA A 316 -2.31 -17.49 9.74
C ALA A 316 -3.54 -17.80 8.85
N PRO A 317 -4.80 -17.61 9.30
CA PRO A 317 -5.95 -17.81 8.42
C PRO A 317 -5.97 -16.86 7.22
N PRO A 318 -5.77 -15.53 7.37
CA PRO A 318 -5.60 -14.63 6.22
C PRO A 318 -4.47 -15.05 5.26
N ALA A 319 -3.31 -15.48 5.76
CA ALA A 319 -2.20 -15.91 4.93
C ALA A 319 -2.56 -17.14 4.08
N TRP A 320 -3.33 -18.07 4.64
CA TRP A 320 -3.80 -19.24 3.92
C TRP A 320 -4.77 -18.88 2.77
N LEU A 321 -5.65 -17.89 3.00
CA LEU A 321 -6.58 -17.39 1.98
C LEU A 321 -5.88 -16.76 0.78
N LEU A 322 -4.63 -16.33 0.90
CA LEU A 322 -3.87 -15.77 -0.23
C LEU A 322 -3.43 -16.84 -1.24
N GLY A 323 -3.53 -18.13 -0.90
CA GLY A 323 -3.12 -19.23 -1.79
C GLY A 323 -1.60 -19.27 -2.01
N LEU A 324 -0.83 -19.14 -0.93
CA LEU A 324 0.64 -19.19 -0.91
C LEU A 324 1.17 -20.63 -0.93
N GLU A 325 2.47 -20.80 -1.18
CA GLU A 325 3.10 -22.10 -0.99
C GLU A 325 3.14 -22.49 0.49
N ARG A 326 2.93 -23.79 0.78
CA ARG A 326 2.77 -24.28 2.16
C ARG A 326 3.99 -23.98 3.03
N ALA A 327 5.20 -24.08 2.47
CA ALA A 327 6.45 -23.80 3.16
C ALA A 327 6.55 -22.32 3.61
N ASP A 328 5.90 -21.42 2.89
CA ASP A 328 5.99 -19.98 3.13
C ASP A 328 4.92 -19.46 4.10
N LEU A 329 3.87 -20.25 4.40
CA LEU A 329 2.72 -19.81 5.20
C LEU A 329 3.11 -19.22 6.55
N GLY A 330 4.07 -19.83 7.25
CA GLY A 330 4.53 -19.34 8.56
C GLY A 330 5.20 -17.98 8.47
N SER A 331 6.11 -17.82 7.50
CA SER A 331 6.79 -16.54 7.24
C SER A 331 5.82 -15.47 6.76
N ALA A 332 4.87 -15.82 5.89
CA ALA A 332 3.84 -14.95 5.37
C ALA A 332 2.90 -14.42 6.46
N ALA A 333 2.37 -15.32 7.29
CA ALA A 333 1.49 -14.96 8.38
C ALA A 333 2.17 -13.99 9.37
N ARG A 334 3.44 -14.27 9.69
CA ARG A 334 4.25 -13.38 10.51
C ARG A 334 4.43 -12.00 9.86
N MET A 335 4.77 -11.91 8.57
CA MET A 335 4.93 -10.62 7.88
C MET A 335 3.62 -9.82 7.82
N LEU A 336 2.49 -10.47 7.52
CA LEU A 336 1.17 -9.82 7.49
C LEU A 336 0.79 -9.29 8.88
N GLY A 337 1.10 -10.06 9.93
CA GLY A 337 0.88 -9.66 11.31
C GLY A 337 1.79 -8.53 11.76
N GLU A 338 3.10 -8.66 11.56
CA GLU A 338 4.10 -7.62 11.85
C GLU A 338 3.74 -6.32 11.14
N ARG A 339 3.28 -6.36 9.89
CA ARG A 339 2.80 -5.17 9.18
C ARG A 339 1.73 -4.42 9.95
N ALA A 340 0.74 -5.10 10.51
CA ALA A 340 -0.41 -4.47 11.16
C ALA A 340 -0.01 -3.59 12.35
N VAL A 341 1.09 -3.93 13.04
CA VAL A 341 1.60 -3.19 14.19
C VAL A 341 2.78 -2.31 13.81
N LEU A 342 3.81 -2.87 13.16
CA LEU A 342 5.08 -2.19 12.92
C LEU A 342 5.00 -1.18 11.78
N THR A 343 4.71 -1.67 10.57
CA THR A 343 4.50 -0.96 9.28
C THR A 343 4.80 -1.94 8.14
N GLU A 344 4.36 -1.61 6.94
CA GLU A 344 4.73 -2.32 5.72
C GLU A 344 6.23 -2.20 5.37
N VAL A 345 6.92 -1.12 5.78
CA VAL A 345 8.38 -0.97 5.56
C VAL A 345 9.16 -2.15 6.15
N VAL A 346 8.85 -2.53 7.40
CA VAL A 346 9.50 -3.67 8.08
C VAL A 346 9.14 -4.99 7.40
N ALA A 347 7.87 -5.15 6.98
CA ALA A 347 7.42 -6.35 6.29
C ALA A 347 8.10 -6.51 4.92
N TYR A 348 8.28 -5.43 4.16
CA TYR A 348 8.99 -5.43 2.89
C TYR A 348 10.48 -5.69 3.05
N GLN A 349 11.12 -5.13 4.09
CA GLN A 349 12.51 -5.44 4.41
C GLN A 349 12.70 -6.95 4.66
N ARG A 350 11.78 -7.56 5.42
CA ARG A 350 11.80 -9.01 5.68
C ARG A 350 11.54 -9.84 4.42
N LEU A 351 10.60 -9.41 3.58
CA LEU A 351 10.35 -10.05 2.28
C LEU A 351 11.59 -9.98 1.37
N GLY A 352 12.26 -8.82 1.32
CA GLY A 352 13.52 -8.64 0.59
C GLY A 352 14.63 -9.56 1.07
N ALA A 353 14.79 -9.73 2.38
CA ALA A 353 15.78 -10.64 2.96
C ALA A 353 15.51 -12.11 2.62
N LEU A 354 14.24 -12.53 2.64
CA LEU A 354 13.85 -13.88 2.22
C LEU A 354 14.05 -14.09 0.72
N ALA A 355 13.74 -13.08 -0.09
CA ALA A 355 13.94 -13.13 -1.54
C ALA A 355 15.43 -13.23 -1.91
N ALA A 356 16.28 -12.42 -1.27
CA ALA A 356 17.73 -12.42 -1.49
C ALA A 356 18.38 -13.76 -1.10
N SER A 357 17.89 -14.41 -0.06
CA SER A 357 18.36 -15.74 0.37
C SER A 357 17.66 -16.90 -0.35
N ARG A 358 16.75 -16.63 -1.30
CA ARG A 358 15.90 -17.62 -1.99
C ARG A 358 15.11 -18.52 -1.02
N ALA A 359 14.81 -18.01 0.17
CA ALA A 359 14.07 -18.69 1.22
C ALA A 359 12.54 -18.47 1.12
N ILE A 360 12.07 -17.99 -0.03
CA ILE A 360 10.65 -17.80 -0.35
C ILE A 360 10.39 -18.17 -1.80
N SER A 361 9.25 -18.80 -2.07
CA SER A 361 8.90 -19.19 -3.43
C SER A 361 8.58 -18.00 -4.33
N PRO A 362 8.79 -18.11 -5.67
CA PRO A 362 8.37 -17.13 -6.66
C PRO A 362 6.89 -16.72 -6.52
N ARG A 363 6.00 -17.68 -6.28
CA ARG A 363 4.57 -17.43 -6.12
C ARG A 363 4.31 -16.58 -4.88
N SER A 364 4.84 -17.00 -3.73
CA SER A 364 4.61 -16.29 -2.48
C SER A 364 5.24 -14.91 -2.49
N LEU A 365 6.40 -14.74 -3.14
CA LEU A 365 7.04 -13.45 -3.35
C LEU A 365 6.09 -12.47 -4.07
N VAL A 366 5.55 -12.87 -5.23
CA VAL A 366 4.60 -12.03 -6.00
C VAL A 366 3.36 -11.72 -5.17
N VAL A 367 2.72 -12.74 -4.58
CA VAL A 367 1.47 -12.56 -3.85
C VAL A 367 1.66 -11.65 -2.63
N LEU A 368 2.76 -11.79 -1.89
CA LEU A 368 3.05 -10.96 -0.74
C LEU A 368 3.47 -9.54 -1.12
N SER A 369 4.17 -9.33 -2.24
CA SER A 369 4.40 -7.98 -2.76
C SER A 369 3.09 -7.23 -3.02
N TYR A 370 2.02 -7.92 -3.43
CA TYR A 370 0.70 -7.29 -3.57
C TYR A 370 -0.03 -7.17 -2.23
N ALA A 371 0.03 -8.20 -1.39
CA ALA A 371 -0.66 -8.23 -0.11
C ALA A 371 -0.12 -7.20 0.91
N LEU A 372 1.17 -6.88 0.83
CA LEU A 372 1.85 -5.91 1.69
C LEU A 372 1.76 -4.48 1.14
N CYS A 373 1.36 -4.29 -0.12
CA CYS A 373 1.24 -2.98 -0.76
C CYS A 373 0.04 -2.19 -0.22
N GLY A 374 0.22 -1.55 0.93
CA GLY A 374 -0.70 -0.58 1.49
C GLY A 374 -0.37 -0.23 2.94
N PHE A 375 -0.73 0.97 3.36
CA PHE A 375 -0.54 1.48 4.74
C PHE A 375 -1.56 0.90 5.74
N ALA A 376 -1.88 -0.39 5.67
CA ALA A 376 -2.90 -1.02 6.50
C ALA A 376 -2.32 -1.43 7.87
N HIS A 377 -1.99 -0.44 8.70
CA HIS A 377 -1.44 -0.60 10.05
C HIS A 377 -2.02 0.42 11.03
N VAL A 378 -1.89 0.16 12.34
CA VAL A 378 -2.55 0.97 13.39
C VAL A 378 -2.16 2.45 13.32
N ALA A 379 -0.88 2.76 13.07
CA ALA A 379 -0.41 4.15 12.95
C ALA A 379 -1.11 4.93 11.81
N SER A 380 -1.58 4.25 10.76
CA SER A 380 -2.27 4.89 9.63
C SER A 380 -3.65 5.43 9.98
N ILE A 381 -4.28 4.95 11.06
CA ILE A 381 -5.48 5.61 11.58
C ILE A 381 -5.12 7.06 11.92
N GLY A 382 -4.05 7.28 12.68
CA GLY A 382 -3.60 8.63 13.02
C GLY A 382 -3.29 9.48 11.78
N ILE A 383 -2.62 8.90 10.78
CA ILE A 383 -2.22 9.59 9.56
C ILE A 383 -3.43 9.99 8.71
N PHE A 384 -4.29 9.04 8.34
CA PHE A 384 -5.39 9.29 7.40
C PHE A 384 -6.61 9.93 8.07
N VAL A 385 -6.96 9.51 9.29
CA VAL A 385 -8.04 10.17 10.06
C VAL A 385 -7.59 11.57 10.45
N GLY A 386 -6.39 11.72 11.02
CA GLY A 386 -5.86 13.02 11.45
C GLY A 386 -5.62 13.98 10.28
N GLY A 387 -5.03 13.49 9.18
CA GLY A 387 -4.79 14.28 7.98
C GLY A 387 -6.09 14.76 7.33
N THR A 388 -7.08 13.88 7.17
CA THR A 388 -8.40 14.27 6.62
C THR A 388 -9.13 15.23 7.57
N ALA A 389 -9.03 15.01 8.88
CA ALA A 389 -9.62 15.87 9.91
C ALA A 389 -8.98 17.25 10.01
N ALA A 390 -7.72 17.40 9.59
CA ALA A 390 -7.07 18.71 9.48
C ALA A 390 -7.67 19.54 8.34
N LEU A 391 -8.15 18.87 7.28
CA LEU A 391 -8.78 19.51 6.11
C LEU A 391 -10.26 19.83 6.32
N ALA A 392 -10.97 19.02 7.12
CA ALA A 392 -12.37 19.23 7.50
C ALA A 392 -12.58 19.12 9.02
N PRO A 393 -12.19 20.15 9.81
CA PRO A 393 -12.21 20.09 11.28
C PRO A 393 -13.59 19.79 11.87
N THR A 394 -14.67 20.25 11.22
CA THR A 394 -16.06 20.01 11.61
C THR A 394 -16.46 18.53 11.54
N ARG A 395 -15.72 17.71 10.77
CA ARG A 395 -15.99 16.27 10.56
C ARG A 395 -15.09 15.34 11.39
N ARG A 396 -14.28 15.89 12.32
CA ARG A 396 -13.39 15.13 13.22
C ARG A 396 -14.07 13.95 13.91
N GLY A 397 -15.26 14.17 14.47
CA GLY A 397 -16.02 13.13 15.17
C GLY A 397 -16.45 11.99 14.26
N ASP A 398 -16.88 12.30 13.04
CA ASP A 398 -17.27 11.30 12.04
C ASP A 398 -16.08 10.44 11.61
N LEU A 399 -14.96 11.09 11.28
CA LEU A 399 -13.72 10.42 10.84
C LEU A 399 -13.17 9.49 11.94
N ALA A 400 -13.16 9.95 13.20
CA ALA A 400 -12.74 9.13 14.32
C ALA A 400 -13.65 7.89 14.51
N ALA A 401 -14.97 8.06 14.35
CA ALA A 401 -15.93 6.97 14.52
C ALA A 401 -15.81 5.87 13.45
N VAL A 402 -15.31 6.19 12.26
CA VAL A 402 -15.09 5.21 11.17
C VAL A 402 -13.65 4.70 11.07
N GLY A 403 -12.68 5.35 11.72
CA GLY A 403 -11.25 5.09 11.56
C GLY A 403 -10.83 3.63 11.76
N PHE A 404 -11.27 2.98 12.85
CA PHE A 404 -10.93 1.57 13.08
C PHE A 404 -11.59 0.63 12.05
N LYS A 405 -12.84 0.91 11.65
CA LYS A 405 -13.55 0.14 10.62
C LYS A 405 -12.87 0.30 9.26
N ALA A 406 -12.35 1.48 8.95
CA ALA A 406 -11.56 1.74 7.75
C ALA A 406 -10.24 0.95 7.76
N LEU A 407 -9.54 0.86 8.90
CA LEU A 407 -8.34 0.03 9.01
C LEU A 407 -8.64 -1.46 8.74
N VAL A 408 -9.74 -1.98 9.28
CA VAL A 408 -10.18 -3.36 9.00
C VAL A 408 -10.49 -3.53 7.50
N ALA A 409 -11.25 -2.60 6.91
CA ALA A 409 -11.55 -2.63 5.49
C ALA A 409 -10.29 -2.56 4.61
N ALA A 410 -9.32 -1.72 4.97
CA ALA A 410 -8.05 -1.57 4.27
C ALA A 410 -7.16 -2.81 4.39
N THR A 411 -7.15 -3.45 5.56
CA THR A 411 -6.45 -4.72 5.78
C THR A 411 -7.03 -5.80 4.88
N LEU A 412 -8.36 -5.93 4.82
CA LEU A 412 -9.03 -6.87 3.92
C LEU A 412 -8.80 -6.52 2.44
N ALA A 413 -8.73 -5.24 2.09
CA ALA A 413 -8.47 -4.78 0.74
C ALA A 413 -7.06 -5.15 0.26
N THR A 414 -6.03 -4.92 1.08
CA THR A 414 -4.65 -5.31 0.74
C THR A 414 -4.51 -6.82 0.60
N LEU A 415 -5.13 -7.60 1.50
CA LEU A 415 -5.20 -9.06 1.37
C LEU A 415 -5.94 -9.49 0.09
N MET A 416 -7.02 -8.81 -0.27
CA MET A 416 -7.75 -9.04 -1.53
C MET A 416 -6.87 -8.76 -2.74
N THR A 417 -6.10 -7.67 -2.73
CA THR A 417 -5.13 -7.33 -3.79
C THR A 417 -4.08 -8.44 -3.96
N GLY A 418 -3.55 -8.97 -2.84
CA GLY A 418 -2.68 -10.15 -2.84
C GLY A 418 -3.35 -11.40 -3.40
N ALA A 419 -4.56 -11.70 -2.96
CA ALA A 419 -5.33 -12.85 -3.45
C ALA A 419 -5.60 -12.74 -4.96
N ILE A 420 -5.94 -11.55 -5.48
CA ILE A 420 -6.09 -11.32 -6.92
C ILE A 420 -4.79 -11.61 -7.68
N ALA A 421 -3.64 -11.17 -7.18
CA ALA A 421 -2.35 -11.56 -7.77
C ALA A 421 -2.17 -13.09 -7.77
N GLY A 422 -2.54 -13.77 -6.68
CA GLY A 422 -2.50 -15.23 -6.56
C GLY A 422 -3.45 -15.98 -7.51
N VAL A 423 -4.62 -15.40 -7.81
CA VAL A 423 -5.59 -15.95 -8.78
C VAL A 423 -4.99 -15.99 -10.18
N PHE A 424 -4.34 -14.90 -10.60
CA PHE A 424 -3.86 -14.74 -11.97
C PHE A 424 -2.39 -15.16 -12.18
N TYR A 425 -1.62 -15.39 -11.12
CA TYR A 425 -0.25 -15.89 -11.24
C TYR A 425 -0.20 -17.37 -11.65
N HIS A 426 0.52 -17.68 -12.73
CA HIS A 426 0.69 -19.04 -13.28
C HIS A 426 2.14 -19.52 -13.33
N GLY A 427 3.06 -18.95 -12.54
CA GLY A 427 4.44 -19.42 -12.49
C GLY A 427 5.31 -19.00 -13.68
N GLN A 428 4.89 -18.00 -14.45
CA GLN A 428 5.64 -17.53 -15.61
C GLN A 428 6.85 -16.68 -15.16
N PRO A 429 8.11 -17.05 -15.51
CA PRO A 429 9.31 -16.31 -15.10
C PRO A 429 9.31 -14.84 -15.53
N SER A 430 8.73 -14.56 -16.70
CA SER A 430 8.51 -13.22 -17.25
C SER A 430 7.72 -12.28 -16.35
N ILE A 431 6.98 -12.79 -15.36
CA ILE A 431 6.30 -11.97 -14.35
C ILE A 431 7.32 -11.37 -13.37
N LEU A 432 8.37 -12.13 -13.03
CA LEU A 432 9.44 -11.63 -12.19
C LEU A 432 10.44 -10.77 -12.98
N GLY A 433 10.49 -10.93 -14.30
CA GLY A 433 11.54 -10.38 -15.16
C GLY A 433 12.80 -11.25 -15.15
N LEU A 434 12.63 -12.56 -14.91
CA LEU A 434 13.69 -13.58 -14.89
C LEU A 434 13.65 -14.45 -16.14
#